data_AF-X6PCH7-F1
#
_entry.id   AF-X6PCH7-F1
#
_cell.length_a   1.000
_cell.length_b   1.000
_cell.length_c   1.000
_cell.angle_alpha   90.00
_cell.angle_beta   90.00
_cell.angle_gamma   90.00
#
_symmetry.space_group_name_H-M   'P 1'
#
loop_
_entity.id
_entity.type
_entity.pdbx_description
1 polymer ?
#
loop_
_entity_poly.entity_id
_entity_poly.type
_entity_poly.pdbx_seq_one_letter_code
_entity_poly.pdbx_strand_id
1 'polypeptide(L)'
;MQLEWKQLFVAFVVIILTLLGFQINKERCAKKQKKKRVRKNRMDILDSVQKSDTRTGMKKLYLNTPCIESTFLTERISQRHQHQQDGDGKVLEPSKVFLKMEALQNGGSYHIRGIGEYVWNTLGMHKKRYPNSDVRKDVLFVCASDIDGCIAVALACKEWQARCCIVLSESDNNSSVESLFKRILPPPTCKVIFHGKTWNDSDTYAKDLCVRSDHSNTHDKSDNNNSKEVCELLPFKWKYLVPLTDNEWVFQGYASIVRELTAVKPDCIILTTCSKLFMEEKERRNNR
;
A
#
# COMPACT_ATOMS: atom_id res chain seq x y z
N MET A 1 46.32 -53.62 -5.98
CA MET A 1 44.99 -53.19 -5.53
C MET A 1 44.87 -51.71 -5.08
N GLN A 2 45.95 -50.93 -4.93
CA GLN A 2 45.85 -49.51 -4.53
C GLN A 2 45.70 -48.50 -5.70
N LEU A 3 45.87 -48.94 -6.96
CA LEU A 3 45.85 -48.04 -8.12
C LEU A 3 44.42 -47.73 -8.64
N GLU A 4 43.45 -48.61 -8.39
CA GLU A 4 42.08 -48.42 -8.91
C GLU A 4 41.24 -47.43 -8.09
N TRP A 5 41.50 -47.32 -6.78
CA TRP A 5 40.76 -46.40 -5.91
C TRP A 5 41.02 -44.92 -6.22
N LYS A 6 42.22 -44.57 -6.70
CA LYS A 6 42.53 -43.19 -7.07
C LYS A 6 41.79 -42.75 -8.34
N GLN A 7 41.61 -43.65 -9.31
CA GLN A 7 40.85 -43.34 -10.53
C GLN A 7 39.34 -43.25 -10.24
N LEU A 8 38.81 -44.15 -9.39
CA LEU A 8 37.43 -44.09 -8.92
C LEU A 8 37.14 -42.83 -8.09
N PHE A 9 38.08 -42.39 -7.24
CA PHE A 9 37.91 -41.17 -6.45
C PHE A 9 37.93 -39.90 -7.31
N VAL A 10 38.82 -39.82 -8.31
CA VAL A 10 38.85 -38.68 -9.25
C VAL A 10 37.58 -38.64 -10.10
N ALA A 11 37.09 -39.78 -10.58
CA ALA A 11 35.82 -39.85 -11.30
C ALA A 11 34.63 -39.40 -10.44
N PHE A 12 34.59 -39.80 -9.17
CA PHE A 12 33.52 -39.44 -8.23
C PHE A 12 33.53 -37.94 -7.88
N VAL A 13 34.71 -37.33 -7.69
CA VAL A 13 34.85 -35.89 -7.43
C VAL A 13 34.44 -35.06 -8.65
N VAL A 14 34.78 -35.49 -9.87
CA VAL A 14 34.37 -34.79 -11.10
C VAL A 14 32.85 -34.83 -11.30
N ILE A 15 32.18 -35.95 -10.98
CA ILE A 15 30.71 -36.08 -11.06
C ILE A 15 30.02 -35.21 -10.01
N ILE A 16 30.54 -35.17 -8.77
CA ILE A 16 29.97 -34.29 -7.72
C ILE A 16 30.13 -32.82 -8.08
N LEU A 17 31.28 -32.40 -8.61
CA LEU A 17 31.51 -31.01 -9.02
C LEU A 17 30.65 -30.59 -10.22
N THR A 18 30.38 -31.50 -11.17
CA THR A 18 29.46 -31.22 -12.29
C THR A 18 28.00 -31.15 -11.84
N LEU A 19 27.56 -32.02 -10.92
CA LEU A 19 26.20 -31.97 -10.36
C LEU A 19 25.98 -30.73 -9.48
N LEU A 20 26.97 -30.34 -8.67
CA LEU A 20 26.95 -29.09 -7.89
C LEU A 20 26.97 -27.85 -8.81
N GLY A 21 27.80 -27.86 -9.86
CA GLY A 21 27.81 -26.81 -10.88
C GLY A 21 26.46 -26.66 -11.59
N PHE A 22 25.79 -27.78 -11.87
CA PHE A 22 24.45 -27.80 -12.49
C PHE A 22 23.37 -27.27 -11.54
N GLN A 23 23.40 -27.61 -10.24
CA GLN A 23 22.47 -27.05 -9.25
C GLN A 23 22.67 -25.54 -9.04
N ILE A 24 23.91 -25.08 -8.94
CA ILE A 24 24.23 -23.64 -8.82
C ILE A 24 23.74 -22.87 -10.05
N ASN A 25 23.85 -23.45 -11.25
CA ASN A 25 23.32 -22.83 -12.47
C ASN A 25 21.79 -22.82 -12.52
N LYS A 26 21.12 -23.86 -12.01
CA LYS A 26 19.65 -23.92 -11.93
C LYS A 26 19.10 -22.86 -10.98
N GLU A 27 19.73 -22.65 -9.82
CA GLU A 27 19.35 -21.56 -8.89
C GLU A 27 19.64 -20.17 -9.46
N ARG A 28 20.76 -19.97 -10.17
CA ARG A 28 21.07 -18.69 -10.84
C ARG A 28 20.08 -18.40 -11.97
N CYS A 29 19.65 -19.41 -12.73
CA CYS A 29 18.60 -19.27 -13.74
C CYS A 29 17.24 -18.96 -13.12
N ALA A 30 16.85 -19.63 -12.02
CA ALA A 30 15.60 -19.34 -11.30
C ALA A 30 15.59 -17.92 -10.72
N LYS A 31 16.71 -17.46 -10.13
CA LYS A 31 16.87 -16.07 -9.64
C LYS A 31 16.83 -15.06 -10.78
N LYS A 32 17.45 -15.34 -11.93
CA LYS A 32 17.39 -14.49 -13.14
C LYS A 32 15.99 -14.43 -13.74
N GLN A 33 15.25 -15.55 -13.79
CA GLN A 33 13.87 -15.57 -14.28
C GLN A 33 12.91 -14.84 -13.33
N LYS A 34 13.06 -15.02 -12.01
CA LYS A 34 12.30 -14.25 -11.00
C LYS A 34 12.59 -12.75 -11.10
N LYS A 35 13.86 -12.36 -11.29
CA LYS A 35 14.26 -10.95 -11.50
C LYS A 35 13.74 -10.37 -12.82
N LYS A 36 13.70 -11.16 -13.91
CA LYS A 36 13.09 -10.77 -15.19
C LYS A 36 11.56 -10.63 -15.08
N ARG A 37 10.88 -11.52 -14.36
CA ARG A 37 9.42 -11.47 -14.14
C ARG A 37 9.01 -10.26 -13.30
N VAL A 38 9.77 -9.94 -12.24
CA VAL A 38 9.56 -8.73 -11.43
C VAL A 38 9.82 -7.46 -12.25
N ARG A 39 10.86 -7.42 -13.10
CA ARG A 39 11.12 -6.28 -14.00
C ARG A 39 10.04 -6.11 -15.07
N LYS A 40 9.56 -7.20 -15.67
CA LYS A 40 8.49 -7.14 -16.67
C LYS A 40 7.19 -6.61 -16.06
N ASN A 41 6.76 -7.17 -14.92
CA ASN A 41 5.60 -6.65 -14.20
C ASN A 41 5.75 -5.17 -13.83
N ARG A 42 6.94 -4.72 -13.44
CA ARG A 42 7.20 -3.32 -13.09
C ARG A 42 7.12 -2.37 -14.29
N MET A 43 7.57 -2.81 -15.47
CA MET A 43 7.44 -2.05 -16.72
C MET A 43 5.99 -2.00 -17.20
N ASP A 44 5.27 -3.12 -17.14
CA ASP A 44 3.85 -3.18 -17.51
C ASP A 44 2.99 -2.27 -16.61
N ILE A 45 3.35 -2.14 -15.32
CA ILE A 45 2.73 -1.19 -14.38
C ILE A 45 3.05 0.27 -14.75
N LEU A 46 4.29 0.59 -15.16
CA LEU A 46 4.65 1.95 -15.56
C LEU A 46 3.93 2.38 -16.84
N ASP A 47 3.80 1.48 -17.82
CA ASP A 47 3.08 1.74 -19.07
C ASP A 47 1.56 1.87 -18.85
N SER A 48 0.98 1.12 -17.90
CA SER A 48 -0.44 1.23 -17.53
C SER A 48 -0.73 2.53 -16.78
N VAL A 49 0.19 2.96 -15.90
CA VAL A 49 0.18 4.26 -15.22
C VAL A 49 0.17 5.40 -16.25
N GLN A 50 1.02 5.35 -17.28
CA GLN A 50 1.12 6.44 -18.25
C GLN A 50 -0.12 6.61 -19.15
N LYS A 51 -0.93 5.55 -19.36
CA LYS A 51 -2.15 5.59 -20.18
C LYS A 51 -3.41 6.05 -19.43
N SER A 52 -3.35 6.26 -18.11
CA SER A 52 -4.54 6.48 -17.26
C SER A 52 -5.00 7.94 -17.13
N ASP A 53 -4.41 8.88 -17.87
CA ASP A 53 -4.49 10.34 -17.62
C ASP A 53 -5.83 11.01 -17.99
N THR A 54 -6.83 10.24 -18.42
CA THR A 54 -8.15 10.75 -18.85
C THR A 54 -9.23 10.69 -17.77
N ARG A 55 -8.90 10.37 -16.51
CA ARG A 55 -9.90 10.17 -15.44
C ARG A 55 -10.35 11.50 -14.81
N THR A 56 -11.36 12.14 -15.41
CA THR A 56 -12.03 13.34 -14.89
C THR A 56 -12.61 13.18 -13.48
N GLY A 57 -12.98 11.95 -13.07
CA GLY A 57 -13.53 11.67 -11.74
C GLY A 57 -12.55 11.84 -10.58
N MET A 58 -11.26 11.55 -10.80
CA MET A 58 -10.24 11.59 -9.74
C MET A 58 -9.73 13.00 -9.44
N LYS A 59 -9.83 13.92 -10.41
CA LYS A 59 -9.38 15.32 -10.26
C LYS A 59 -10.12 16.08 -9.15
N LYS A 60 -11.28 15.59 -8.71
CA LYS A 60 -12.03 16.16 -7.59
C LYS A 60 -11.54 15.70 -6.22
N LEU A 61 -10.94 14.51 -6.16
CA LEU A 61 -10.62 13.88 -4.88
C LEU A 61 -9.27 14.30 -4.33
N TYR A 62 -8.28 14.48 -5.20
CA TYR A 62 -6.95 14.88 -4.78
C TYR A 62 -6.44 16.10 -5.56
N LEU A 63 -5.66 16.90 -4.86
CA LEU A 63 -5.02 18.11 -5.35
C LEU A 63 -3.68 17.78 -6.01
N ASN A 64 -3.30 18.54 -7.03
CA ASN A 64 -1.89 18.62 -7.44
C ASN A 64 -1.16 19.52 -6.44
N THR A 65 -0.61 18.90 -5.40
CA THR A 65 0.04 19.61 -4.30
C THR A 65 1.29 20.35 -4.79
N PRO A 66 1.65 21.50 -4.22
CA PRO A 66 2.83 22.23 -4.65
C PRO A 66 4.11 21.44 -4.37
N CYS A 67 5.13 21.68 -5.20
CA CYS A 67 6.50 21.28 -4.95
C CYS A 67 7.31 22.55 -4.67
N ILE A 68 7.82 22.68 -3.45
CA ILE A 68 8.41 23.92 -2.95
C ILE A 68 9.91 23.71 -2.73
N GLU A 69 10.75 24.60 -3.26
CA GLU A 69 12.17 24.60 -2.96
C GLU A 69 12.40 24.97 -1.49
N SER A 70 13.18 24.17 -0.77
CA SER A 70 13.58 24.46 0.60
C SER A 70 14.98 25.05 0.62
N THR A 71 15.08 26.38 0.63
CA THR A 71 16.36 27.11 0.73
C THR A 71 17.16 26.67 1.96
N PHE A 72 16.49 26.51 3.10
CA PHE A 72 17.11 26.03 4.34
C PHE A 72 17.76 24.64 4.19
N LEU A 73 17.05 23.66 3.60
CA LEU A 73 17.61 22.31 3.42
C LEU A 73 18.72 22.30 2.37
N THR A 74 18.55 23.06 1.28
CA THR A 74 19.58 23.27 0.24
C THR A 74 20.88 23.81 0.85
N GLU A 75 20.80 24.87 1.68
CA GLU A 75 21.96 25.45 2.37
C GLU A 75 22.61 24.45 3.34
N ARG A 76 21.79 23.74 4.13
CA ARG A 76 22.27 22.74 5.10
C ARG A 76 22.99 21.57 4.44
N ILE A 77 22.51 21.08 3.31
CA ILE A 77 23.17 20.02 2.54
C ILE A 77 24.46 20.57 1.92
N SER A 78 24.43 21.77 1.36
CA SER A 78 25.60 22.40 0.73
C SER A 78 26.74 22.63 1.73
N GLN A 79 26.43 23.09 2.94
CA GLN A 79 27.43 23.27 4.02
C GLN A 79 28.14 21.96 4.40
N ARG A 80 27.43 20.81 4.36
CA ARG A 80 28.04 19.51 4.64
C ARG A 80 28.98 19.06 3.53
N HIS A 81 28.71 19.44 2.28
CA HIS A 81 29.54 19.10 1.13
C HIS A 81 30.78 19.98 0.99
N GLN A 82 30.78 21.21 1.51
CA GLN A 82 31.97 22.09 1.48
C GLN A 82 33.18 21.49 2.24
N HIS A 83 32.95 20.54 3.15
CA HIS A 83 34.01 19.80 3.84
C HIS A 83 34.46 18.52 3.12
N GLN A 84 33.84 18.17 1.99
CA GLN A 84 34.20 17.04 1.16
C GLN A 84 34.65 17.55 -0.21
N GLN A 85 35.94 17.85 -0.35
CA GLN A 85 36.55 17.87 -1.67
C GLN A 85 36.50 16.45 -2.22
N ASP A 86 35.97 16.29 -3.42
CA ASP A 86 36.18 15.06 -4.18
C ASP A 86 37.67 14.93 -4.53
N GLY A 87 38.13 13.68 -4.71
CA GLY A 87 39.54 13.39 -4.95
C GLY A 87 40.13 14.06 -6.21
N ASP A 88 39.27 14.57 -7.09
CA ASP A 88 39.64 15.28 -8.32
C ASP A 88 39.59 16.83 -8.18
N GLY A 89 39.25 17.36 -7.01
CA GLY A 89 39.22 18.80 -6.73
C GLY A 89 38.14 19.58 -7.49
N LYS A 90 37.06 18.91 -7.94
CA LYS A 90 35.95 19.53 -8.66
C LYS A 90 34.89 20.00 -7.66
N VAL A 91 34.59 21.30 -7.68
CA VAL A 91 33.51 21.82 -6.85
C VAL A 91 32.17 21.24 -7.34
N LEU A 92 31.55 20.41 -6.51
CA LEU A 92 30.22 19.89 -6.77
C LEU A 92 29.21 21.03 -6.69
N GLU A 93 28.36 21.15 -7.71
CA GLU A 93 27.23 22.07 -7.70
C GLU A 93 26.32 21.78 -6.49
N PRO A 94 25.84 22.81 -5.77
CA PRO A 94 25.01 22.62 -4.60
C PRO A 94 23.69 21.93 -4.97
N SER A 95 23.37 20.86 -4.24
CA SER A 95 22.12 20.11 -4.45
C SER A 95 20.91 20.94 -4.00
N LYS A 96 19.95 21.16 -4.90
CA LYS A 96 18.67 21.79 -4.57
C LYS A 96 17.70 20.79 -3.97
N VAL A 97 17.04 21.17 -2.89
CA VAL A 97 16.04 20.34 -2.21
C VAL A 97 14.64 20.86 -2.50
N PHE A 98 13.79 19.99 -3.02
CA PHE A 98 12.38 20.27 -3.26
C PHE A 98 11.49 19.38 -2.38
N LEU A 99 10.46 19.97 -1.79
CA LEU A 99 9.50 19.31 -0.92
C LEU A 99 8.16 19.18 -1.64
N LYS A 100 7.70 17.94 -1.84
CA LYS A 100 6.36 17.65 -2.37
C LYS A 100 5.36 17.64 -1.22
N MET A 101 4.45 18.61 -1.21
CA MET A 101 3.63 18.92 -0.03
C MET A 101 2.36 18.06 0.07
N GLU A 102 2.52 16.73 0.17
CA GLU A 102 1.37 15.81 0.30
C GLU A 102 0.59 15.97 1.61
N ALA A 103 1.12 16.69 2.60
CA ALA A 103 0.37 17.10 3.78
C ALA A 103 -0.77 18.10 3.48
N LEU A 104 -0.70 18.80 2.33
CA LEU A 104 -1.75 19.71 1.87
C LEU A 104 -2.86 19.00 1.09
N GLN A 105 -2.74 17.69 0.95
CA GLN A 105 -3.72 16.89 0.25
C GLN A 105 -5.05 16.84 1.04
N ASN A 106 -6.16 16.55 0.36
CA ASN A 106 -7.43 16.27 1.02
C ASN A 106 -7.27 15.11 2.01
N GLY A 107 -7.56 15.37 3.29
CA GLY A 107 -7.33 14.41 4.37
C GLY A 107 -5.93 14.45 5.00
N GLY A 108 -5.07 15.37 4.57
CA GLY A 108 -3.78 15.65 5.22
C GLY A 108 -2.64 14.69 4.89
N SER A 109 -2.84 13.75 3.95
CA SER A 109 -1.80 12.79 3.57
C SER A 109 -1.94 12.30 2.13
N TYR A 110 -0.91 11.62 1.63
CA TYR A 110 -0.87 11.04 0.29
C TYR A 110 -1.85 9.87 0.09
N HIS A 111 -2.39 9.30 1.17
CA HIS A 111 -3.24 8.11 1.14
C HIS A 111 -4.47 8.26 0.23
N ILE A 112 -5.07 9.46 0.18
CA ILE A 112 -6.26 9.71 -0.63
C ILE A 112 -6.04 9.44 -2.12
N ARG A 113 -4.80 9.54 -2.63
CA ARG A 113 -4.52 9.27 -4.04
C ARG A 113 -4.72 7.78 -4.35
N GLY A 114 -4.04 6.92 -3.60
CA GLY A 114 -4.11 5.48 -3.79
C GLY A 114 -5.47 4.90 -3.38
N ILE A 115 -5.95 5.27 -2.20
CA ILE A 115 -7.24 4.78 -1.68
C ILE A 115 -8.39 5.30 -2.52
N GLY A 116 -8.34 6.56 -2.94
CA GLY A 116 -9.30 7.12 -3.87
C GLY A 116 -9.38 6.34 -5.17
N GLU A 117 -8.23 6.11 -5.79
CA GLU A 117 -8.15 5.35 -7.05
C GLU A 117 -8.75 3.94 -6.87
N TYR A 118 -8.45 3.27 -5.77
CA TYR A 118 -9.03 1.96 -5.45
C TYR A 118 -10.55 2.00 -5.34
N VAL A 119 -11.12 2.92 -4.56
CA VAL A 119 -12.57 3.02 -4.34
C VAL A 119 -13.27 3.34 -5.66
N TRP A 120 -12.77 4.30 -6.43
CA TRP A 120 -13.32 4.67 -7.74
C TRP A 120 -13.39 3.48 -8.70
N ASN A 121 -12.27 2.75 -8.86
CA ASN A 121 -12.22 1.59 -9.74
C ASN A 121 -13.10 0.45 -9.24
N THR A 122 -13.15 0.22 -7.92
CA THR A 122 -14.00 -0.80 -7.31
C THR A 122 -15.47 -0.52 -7.62
N LEU A 123 -15.93 0.71 -7.45
CA LEU A 123 -17.30 1.11 -7.78
C LEU A 123 -17.59 1.00 -9.28
N GLY A 124 -16.65 1.38 -10.13
CA GLY A 124 -16.78 1.25 -11.58
C GLY A 124 -16.91 -0.21 -12.03
N MET A 125 -16.10 -1.11 -11.45
CA MET A 125 -16.19 -2.55 -11.70
C MET A 125 -17.47 -3.16 -11.13
N HIS A 126 -17.86 -2.71 -9.93
CA HIS A 126 -19.09 -3.10 -9.28
C HIS A 126 -20.30 -2.82 -10.15
N LYS A 127 -20.46 -1.57 -10.61
CA LYS A 127 -21.57 -1.15 -11.47
C LYS A 127 -21.61 -1.91 -12.80
N LYS A 128 -20.45 -2.25 -13.37
CA LYS A 128 -20.39 -3.08 -14.59
C LYS A 128 -20.85 -4.51 -14.34
N ARG A 129 -20.49 -5.09 -13.19
CA ARG A 129 -20.86 -6.48 -12.84
C ARG A 129 -22.31 -6.59 -12.35
N TYR A 130 -22.81 -5.56 -11.69
CA TYR A 130 -24.15 -5.51 -11.09
C TYR A 130 -24.86 -4.21 -11.52
N PRO A 131 -25.33 -4.09 -12.77
CA PRO A 131 -25.88 -2.83 -13.28
C PRO A 131 -27.12 -2.33 -12.54
N ASN A 132 -27.85 -3.23 -11.87
CA ASN A 132 -29.06 -2.91 -11.09
C ASN A 132 -28.79 -2.70 -9.59
N SER A 133 -27.52 -2.71 -9.15
CA SER A 133 -27.17 -2.44 -7.75
C SER A 133 -27.37 -0.97 -7.39
N ASP A 134 -27.87 -0.69 -6.19
CA ASP A 134 -27.74 0.63 -5.58
C ASP A 134 -26.47 0.67 -4.74
N VAL A 135 -25.38 1.21 -5.31
CA VAL A 135 -24.08 1.33 -4.64
C VAL A 135 -24.19 1.93 -3.24
N ARG A 136 -25.11 2.88 -3.02
CA ARG A 136 -25.25 3.57 -1.73
C ARG A 136 -25.79 2.65 -0.64
N LYS A 137 -26.54 1.62 -1.02
CA LYS A 137 -27.20 0.67 -0.12
C LYS A 137 -26.46 -0.66 -0.03
N ASP A 138 -25.92 -1.11 -1.15
CA ASP A 138 -25.47 -2.49 -1.30
C ASP A 138 -23.96 -2.65 -1.04
N VAL A 139 -23.18 -1.57 -1.14
CA VAL A 139 -21.72 -1.60 -1.04
C VAL A 139 -21.22 -0.95 0.24
N LEU A 140 -20.36 -1.66 0.96
CA LEU A 140 -19.64 -1.18 2.14
C LEU A 140 -18.13 -1.34 1.95
N PHE A 141 -17.37 -0.27 2.10
CA PHE A 141 -15.92 -0.34 2.20
C PHE A 141 -15.49 -0.54 3.64
N VAL A 142 -14.66 -1.55 3.93
CA VAL A 142 -14.15 -1.83 5.27
C VAL A 142 -12.67 -1.51 5.29
N CYS A 143 -12.20 -0.76 6.29
CA CYS A 143 -10.81 -0.35 6.39
C CYS A 143 -10.30 -0.45 7.83
N ALA A 144 -9.15 -1.09 8.01
CA ALA A 144 -8.34 -1.04 9.22
C ALA A 144 -6.95 -0.50 8.86
N SER A 145 -6.66 0.73 9.28
CA SER A 145 -5.43 1.46 8.94
C SER A 145 -4.99 2.31 10.12
N ASP A 146 -3.87 3.01 9.94
CA ASP A 146 -3.65 4.27 10.64
C ASP A 146 -4.78 5.28 10.35
N ILE A 147 -4.84 6.33 11.17
CA ILE A 147 -5.89 7.36 11.10
C ILE A 147 -5.93 8.01 9.71
N ASP A 148 -4.77 8.28 9.11
CA ASP A 148 -4.66 8.92 7.79
C ASP A 148 -5.27 8.08 6.66
N GLY A 149 -5.01 6.76 6.64
CA GLY A 149 -5.63 5.85 5.68
C GLY A 149 -7.15 5.75 5.87
N CYS A 150 -7.61 5.73 7.12
CA CYS A 150 -9.05 5.72 7.43
C CYS A 150 -9.75 7.03 7.01
N ILE A 151 -9.13 8.19 7.23
CA ILE A 151 -9.62 9.48 6.74
C ILE A 151 -9.74 9.47 5.22
N ALA A 152 -8.73 8.96 4.53
CA ALA A 152 -8.74 8.84 3.08
C ALA A 152 -9.90 7.96 2.57
N VAL A 153 -10.20 6.83 3.22
CA VAL A 153 -11.36 5.99 2.88
C VAL A 153 -12.67 6.74 3.09
N ALA A 154 -12.82 7.43 4.22
CA ALA A 154 -14.05 8.17 4.52
C ALA A 154 -14.28 9.32 3.51
N LEU A 155 -13.23 10.04 3.12
CA LEU A 155 -13.29 11.11 2.10
C LEU A 155 -13.61 10.55 0.71
N ALA A 156 -12.96 9.46 0.31
CA ALA A 156 -13.28 8.73 -0.92
C ALA A 156 -14.75 8.31 -0.95
N CYS A 157 -15.22 7.65 0.10
CA CYS A 157 -16.61 7.19 0.18
C CYS A 157 -17.61 8.36 0.17
N LYS A 158 -17.27 9.49 0.80
CA LYS A 158 -18.07 10.72 0.74
C LYS A 158 -18.23 11.22 -0.69
N GLU A 159 -17.14 11.37 -1.42
CA GLU A 159 -17.14 11.90 -2.81
C GLU A 159 -18.00 11.03 -3.73
N TRP A 160 -17.94 9.71 -3.57
CA TRP A 160 -18.68 8.76 -4.41
C TRP A 160 -19.97 8.23 -3.79
N GLN A 161 -20.42 8.84 -2.69
CA GLN A 161 -21.66 8.50 -1.98
C GLN A 161 -21.75 7.01 -1.60
N ALA A 162 -20.61 6.38 -1.33
CA ALA A 162 -20.51 5.03 -0.81
C ALA A 162 -20.53 5.05 0.73
N ARG A 163 -20.73 3.88 1.34
CA ARG A 163 -20.67 3.72 2.79
C ARG A 163 -19.35 3.08 3.19
N CYS A 164 -18.85 3.42 4.38
CA CYS A 164 -17.65 2.79 4.92
C CYS A 164 -17.80 2.37 6.39
N CYS A 165 -17.04 1.34 6.75
CA CYS A 165 -16.78 0.93 8.11
C CYS A 165 -15.28 1.07 8.38
N ILE A 166 -14.97 1.89 9.38
CA ILE A 166 -13.62 2.13 9.86
C ILE A 166 -13.41 1.29 11.11
N VAL A 167 -12.39 0.44 11.11
CA VAL A 167 -12.04 -0.41 12.25
C VAL A 167 -10.69 0.07 12.79
N LEU A 168 -10.68 0.55 14.02
CA LEU A 168 -9.49 1.04 14.70
C LEU A 168 -9.23 0.22 15.97
N SER A 169 -8.02 0.35 16.52
CA SER A 169 -7.70 -0.30 17.79
C SER A 169 -8.39 0.42 18.96
N GLU A 170 -8.64 -0.28 20.05
CA GLU A 170 -9.18 0.31 21.28
C GLU A 170 -8.25 1.39 21.84
N SER A 171 -6.94 1.31 21.58
CA SER A 171 -6.00 2.38 21.96
C SER A 171 -6.22 3.69 21.20
N ASP A 172 -6.87 3.65 20.05
CA ASP A 172 -7.25 4.85 19.28
C ASP A 172 -8.63 5.39 19.69
N ASN A 173 -9.30 4.76 20.66
CA ASN A 173 -10.62 5.16 21.11
C ASN A 173 -10.57 6.47 21.91
N ASN A 174 -10.79 7.56 21.18
CA ASN A 174 -10.94 8.90 21.72
C ASN A 174 -12.14 9.57 21.04
N SER A 175 -12.94 10.30 21.83
CA SER A 175 -14.11 11.06 21.37
C SER A 175 -13.80 12.01 20.19
N SER A 176 -12.55 12.48 20.11
CA SER A 176 -12.06 13.31 19.00
C SER A 176 -12.05 12.56 17.67
N VAL A 177 -11.63 11.30 17.67
CA VAL A 177 -11.56 10.45 16.47
C VAL A 177 -12.95 10.12 15.96
N GLU A 178 -13.86 9.74 16.85
CA GLU A 178 -15.24 9.45 16.47
C GLU A 178 -15.93 10.72 15.91
N SER A 179 -15.71 11.87 16.54
CA SER A 179 -16.23 13.16 16.09
C SER A 179 -15.68 13.57 14.73
N LEU A 180 -14.40 13.27 14.45
CA LEU A 180 -13.77 13.51 13.16
C LEU A 180 -14.49 12.74 12.05
N PHE A 181 -14.68 11.42 12.22
CA PHE A 181 -15.35 10.61 11.20
C PHE A 181 -16.82 10.99 11.01
N LYS A 182 -17.54 11.34 12.09
CA LYS A 182 -18.91 11.88 12.00
C LYS A 182 -18.99 13.17 11.17
N ARG A 183 -17.97 14.04 11.25
CA ARG A 183 -17.89 15.28 10.44
C ARG A 183 -17.55 15.02 8.98
N ILE A 184 -16.67 14.05 8.71
CA ILE A 184 -16.30 13.70 7.34
C ILE A 184 -17.51 13.09 6.62
N LEU A 185 -18.10 12.05 7.22
CA LEU A 185 -19.17 11.27 6.62
C LEU A 185 -20.18 10.87 7.73
N PRO A 186 -21.33 11.56 7.84
CA PRO A 186 -22.23 11.42 8.98
C PRO A 186 -22.92 10.04 9.03
N PRO A 187 -23.35 9.57 10.21
CA PRO A 187 -24.18 8.38 10.30
C PRO A 187 -25.44 8.49 9.42
N PRO A 188 -25.91 7.39 8.80
CA PRO A 188 -25.40 6.02 8.89
C PRO A 188 -24.35 5.68 7.81
N THR A 189 -23.76 6.69 7.15
CA THR A 189 -22.86 6.46 6.00
C THR A 189 -21.43 6.07 6.37
N CYS A 190 -20.98 6.44 7.57
CA CYS A 190 -19.74 5.94 8.19
C CYS A 190 -20.05 5.29 9.54
N LYS A 191 -19.51 4.09 9.78
CA LYS A 191 -19.49 3.45 11.09
C LYS A 191 -18.04 3.28 11.55
N VAL A 192 -17.73 3.74 12.75
CA VAL A 192 -16.42 3.50 13.39
C VAL A 192 -16.60 2.39 14.41
N ILE A 193 -15.74 1.38 14.37
CA ILE A 193 -15.67 0.29 15.35
C ILE A 193 -14.27 0.32 15.96
N PHE A 194 -14.21 0.34 17.29
CA PHE A 194 -12.96 0.14 18.02
C PHE A 194 -12.90 -1.33 18.42
N HIS A 195 -11.91 -2.07 17.89
CA HIS A 195 -11.78 -3.50 18.11
C HIS A 195 -10.34 -3.91 18.32
N GLY A 196 -10.11 -4.60 19.43
CA GLY A 196 -8.82 -5.21 19.76
C GLY A 196 -7.80 -4.20 20.26
N LYS A 197 -6.73 -4.71 20.88
CA LYS A 197 -5.72 -3.87 21.55
C LYS A 197 -4.66 -3.36 20.59
N THR A 198 -4.48 -4.03 19.46
CA THR A 198 -3.46 -3.73 18.47
C THR A 198 -4.07 -3.52 17.10
N TRP A 199 -3.34 -2.83 16.22
CA TRP A 199 -3.74 -2.68 14.82
C TRP A 199 -3.95 -4.05 14.12
N ASN A 200 -3.17 -5.08 14.46
CA ASN A 200 -3.33 -6.42 13.89
C ASN A 200 -4.68 -7.05 14.26
N ASP A 201 -5.17 -6.82 15.47
CA ASP A 201 -6.48 -7.32 15.91
C ASP A 201 -7.60 -6.63 15.12
N SER A 202 -7.50 -5.32 14.95
CA SER A 202 -8.43 -4.52 14.15
C SER A 202 -8.44 -4.94 12.67
N ASP A 203 -7.27 -5.18 12.08
CA ASP A 203 -7.14 -5.65 10.69
C ASP A 203 -7.69 -7.07 10.50
N THR A 204 -7.44 -7.97 11.45
CA THR A 204 -8.02 -9.32 11.44
C THR A 204 -9.54 -9.25 11.51
N TYR A 205 -10.09 -8.42 12.40
CA TYR A 205 -11.52 -8.21 12.52
C TYR A 205 -12.15 -7.61 11.25
N ALA A 206 -11.48 -6.62 10.63
CA ALA A 206 -11.93 -6.05 9.36
C ALA A 206 -11.99 -7.09 8.22
N LYS A 207 -10.99 -7.98 8.15
CA LYS A 207 -10.98 -9.10 7.19
C LYS A 207 -12.14 -10.06 7.45
N ASP A 208 -12.38 -10.44 8.71
CA ASP A 208 -13.48 -11.32 9.09
C ASP A 208 -14.85 -10.72 8.73
N LEU A 209 -15.03 -9.41 8.92
CA LEU A 209 -16.26 -8.70 8.52
C LEU A 209 -16.56 -8.84 7.03
N CYS A 210 -15.52 -8.85 6.18
CA CYS A 210 -15.67 -9.04 4.74
C CYS A 210 -16.00 -10.50 4.38
N VAL A 211 -15.34 -11.49 4.98
CA VAL A 211 -15.52 -12.92 4.67
C VAL A 211 -16.90 -13.44 5.05
N ARG A 212 -17.44 -13.05 6.20
CA ARG A 212 -18.73 -13.58 6.72
C ARG A 212 -19.96 -13.24 5.87
N SER A 213 -19.80 -12.41 4.83
CA SER A 213 -20.90 -11.95 3.97
C SER A 213 -21.33 -12.98 2.92
N ASP A 214 -20.49 -13.96 2.62
CA ASP A 214 -20.73 -14.93 1.54
C ASP A 214 -21.44 -16.22 2.00
N HIS A 215 -21.67 -16.41 3.30
CA HIS A 215 -22.14 -17.68 3.89
C HIS A 215 -23.32 -17.52 4.85
N SER A 216 -24.37 -16.78 4.48
CA SER A 216 -25.57 -16.59 5.31
C SER A 216 -26.45 -17.84 5.50
N ASN A 217 -25.89 -19.06 5.48
CA ASN A 217 -26.61 -20.32 5.74
C ASN A 217 -26.06 -21.15 6.90
N THR A 218 -25.03 -20.72 7.63
CA THR A 218 -24.52 -21.50 8.78
C THR A 218 -25.06 -20.98 10.11
N HIS A 219 -25.96 -21.77 10.69
CA HIS A 219 -26.58 -21.65 12.01
C HIS A 219 -25.56 -21.81 13.17
N ASP A 220 -24.52 -21.00 13.23
CA ASP A 220 -23.62 -21.01 14.40
C ASP A 220 -24.14 -20.04 15.46
N LYS A 221 -24.73 -20.62 16.50
CA LYS A 221 -25.09 -19.94 17.76
C LYS A 221 -23.82 -19.55 18.50
N SER A 222 -23.22 -18.43 18.14
CA SER A 222 -22.13 -17.81 18.91
C SER A 222 -22.74 -16.83 19.92
N ASP A 223 -22.80 -17.26 21.17
CA ASP A 223 -23.16 -16.43 22.33
C ASP A 223 -22.00 -15.48 22.65
N ASN A 224 -22.02 -14.27 22.08
CA ASN A 224 -21.13 -13.21 22.53
C ASN A 224 -21.73 -11.81 22.29
N ASN A 225 -21.52 -10.89 23.24
CA ASN A 225 -22.09 -9.54 23.25
C ASN A 225 -21.68 -8.66 22.04
N ASN A 226 -20.68 -9.08 21.26
CA ASN A 226 -20.30 -8.43 19.99
C ASN A 226 -21.30 -8.69 18.83
N SER A 227 -22.31 -9.54 19.02
CA SER A 227 -23.28 -9.89 17.97
C SER A 227 -24.13 -8.70 17.52
N LYS A 228 -24.46 -7.76 18.41
CA LYS A 228 -25.30 -6.59 18.07
C LYS A 228 -24.63 -5.62 17.10
N GLU A 229 -23.33 -5.34 17.25
CA GLU A 229 -22.63 -4.41 16.35
C GLU A 229 -22.42 -4.99 14.95
N VAL A 230 -22.17 -6.29 14.87
CA VAL A 230 -22.04 -7.03 13.62
C VAL A 230 -23.36 -7.00 12.85
N CYS A 231 -24.50 -7.17 13.53
CA CYS A 231 -25.83 -7.18 12.92
C CYS A 231 -26.18 -5.91 12.13
N GLU A 232 -25.69 -4.74 12.54
CA GLU A 232 -25.95 -3.48 11.80
C GLU A 232 -25.14 -3.36 10.49
N LEU A 233 -24.05 -4.13 10.35
CA LEU A 233 -23.24 -4.19 9.13
C LEU A 233 -23.63 -5.36 8.20
N LEU A 234 -24.60 -6.19 8.61
CA LEU A 234 -25.10 -7.31 7.80
C LEU A 234 -26.03 -6.94 6.63
N PRO A 235 -26.70 -5.78 6.52
CA PRO A 235 -27.61 -5.56 5.39
C PRO A 235 -26.87 -5.29 4.07
N PHE A 236 -25.54 -5.15 4.10
CA PHE A 236 -24.74 -4.90 2.91
C PHE A 236 -24.44 -6.20 2.18
N LYS A 237 -24.88 -6.25 0.93
CA LYS A 237 -24.65 -7.39 0.04
C LYS A 237 -23.19 -7.57 -0.33
N TRP A 238 -22.43 -6.46 -0.43
CA TRP A 238 -21.03 -6.50 -0.84
C TRP A 238 -20.17 -5.68 0.09
N LYS A 239 -19.10 -6.32 0.57
CA LYS A 239 -18.11 -5.67 1.43
C LYS A 239 -16.74 -5.75 0.78
N TYR A 240 -16.10 -4.60 0.61
CA TYR A 240 -14.77 -4.50 0.04
C TYR A 240 -13.79 -4.08 1.12
N LEU A 241 -12.85 -4.96 1.44
CA LEU A 241 -11.70 -4.58 2.25
C LEU A 241 -10.85 -3.59 1.43
N VAL A 242 -10.52 -2.45 2.01
CA VAL A 242 -9.65 -1.46 1.36
C VAL A 242 -8.19 -1.85 1.62
N PRO A 243 -7.42 -2.18 0.57
CA PRO A 243 -6.00 -2.42 0.70
C PRO A 243 -5.26 -1.08 0.87
N LEU A 244 -4.29 -1.05 1.78
CA LEU A 244 -3.40 0.10 1.98
C LEU A 244 -2.13 -0.01 1.13
N THR A 245 -1.72 -1.26 0.87
CA THR A 245 -0.56 -1.65 0.07
C THR A 245 -0.93 -2.83 -0.82
N ASP A 246 -0.05 -3.19 -1.75
CA ASP A 246 -0.16 -4.43 -2.53
C ASP A 246 -1.40 -4.55 -3.43
N ASN A 247 -1.96 -3.41 -3.84
CA ASN A 247 -3.02 -3.33 -4.84
C ASN A 247 -2.62 -2.42 -6.00
N GLU A 248 -2.87 -2.87 -7.23
CA GLU A 248 -2.46 -2.15 -8.44
C GLU A 248 -3.09 -0.76 -8.53
N TRP A 249 -4.38 -0.60 -8.21
CA TRP A 249 -5.05 0.69 -8.26
C TRP A 249 -4.52 1.65 -7.20
N VAL A 250 -4.21 1.14 -6.01
CA VAL A 250 -3.55 1.94 -4.96
C VAL A 250 -2.18 2.45 -5.43
N PHE A 251 -1.37 1.58 -6.03
CA PHE A 251 -0.08 1.98 -6.59
C PHE A 251 -0.22 2.96 -7.76
N GLN A 252 -1.21 2.79 -8.64
CA GLN A 252 -1.48 3.72 -9.73
C GLN A 252 -1.81 5.12 -9.21
N GLY A 253 -2.62 5.20 -8.14
CA GLY A 253 -2.91 6.46 -7.46
C GLY A 253 -1.65 7.11 -6.87
N TYR A 254 -0.82 6.36 -6.13
CA TYR A 254 0.43 6.91 -5.60
C TYR A 254 1.43 7.32 -6.69
N ALA A 255 1.46 6.62 -7.82
CA ALA A 255 2.32 6.95 -8.95
C ALA A 255 1.99 8.31 -9.58
N SER A 256 0.81 8.89 -9.33
CA SER A 256 0.49 10.25 -9.78
C SER A 256 1.42 11.30 -9.17
N ILE A 257 1.94 11.08 -7.95
CA ILE A 257 2.89 11.98 -7.29
C ILE A 257 4.14 12.13 -8.14
N VAL A 258 4.67 11.02 -8.67
CA VAL A 258 5.88 11.02 -9.49
C VAL A 258 5.65 11.75 -10.81
N ARG A 259 4.44 11.62 -11.40
CA ARG A 259 4.08 12.39 -12.61
C ARG A 259 4.06 13.88 -12.34
N GLU A 260 3.54 14.30 -11.19
CA GLU A 260 3.53 15.73 -10.82
C GLU A 260 4.94 16.28 -10.58
N LEU A 261 5.89 15.42 -10.19
CA LEU A 261 7.29 15.80 -10.02
C LEU A 261 8.06 15.95 -11.34
N THR A 262 7.52 15.54 -12.49
CA THR A 262 8.23 15.68 -13.77
C THR A 262 8.44 17.13 -14.18
N ALA A 263 7.66 18.07 -13.63
CA ALA A 263 7.85 19.50 -13.84
C ALA A 263 9.17 20.00 -13.22
N VAL A 264 9.60 19.41 -12.10
CA VAL A 264 10.83 19.77 -11.38
C VAL A 264 12.05 19.02 -11.94
N LYS A 265 11.83 17.88 -12.60
CA LYS A 265 12.89 17.00 -13.15
C LYS A 265 13.98 16.66 -12.10
N PRO A 266 13.61 16.10 -10.95
CA PRO A 266 14.58 15.79 -9.90
C PRO A 266 15.56 14.70 -10.35
N ASP A 267 16.85 14.86 -10.05
CA ASP A 267 17.87 13.83 -10.24
C ASP A 267 17.66 12.63 -9.30
N CYS A 268 17.08 12.90 -8.12
CA CYS A 268 16.81 11.90 -7.08
C CYS A 268 15.47 12.18 -6.40
N ILE A 269 14.70 11.13 -6.13
CA ILE A 269 13.46 11.20 -5.35
C ILE A 269 13.65 10.37 -4.09
N ILE A 270 13.49 11.01 -2.94
CA ILE A 270 13.49 10.36 -1.63
C ILE A 270 12.03 10.13 -1.21
N LEU A 271 11.66 8.86 -1.02
CA LEU A 271 10.34 8.47 -0.57
C LEU A 271 10.44 7.91 0.86
N THR A 272 9.51 8.30 1.71
CA THR A 272 9.34 7.64 3.00
C THR A 272 8.61 6.32 2.77
N THR A 273 9.13 5.25 3.34
CA THR A 273 8.46 3.94 3.38
C THR A 273 8.10 3.64 4.82
N CYS A 274 6.90 3.10 5.06
CA CYS A 274 6.54 2.69 6.41
C CYS A 274 7.50 1.57 6.88
N SER A 275 8.11 1.78 8.05
CA SER A 275 9.21 0.98 8.58
C SER A 275 8.80 -0.45 8.96
N LYS A 276 7.51 -0.76 9.08
CA LYS A 276 7.01 -2.10 9.42
C LYS A 276 7.54 -3.18 8.48
N LEU A 277 7.56 -2.92 7.17
CA LEU A 277 8.14 -3.85 6.18
C LEU A 277 9.63 -4.09 6.43
N PHE A 278 10.36 -3.08 6.89
CA PHE A 278 11.79 -3.18 7.18
C PHE A 278 12.07 -3.90 8.51
N MET A 279 11.21 -3.69 9.52
CA MET A 279 11.32 -4.32 10.83
C MET A 279 10.95 -5.80 10.77
N GLU A 280 9.88 -6.18 10.06
CA GLU A 280 9.52 -7.58 9.83
C GLU A 280 10.60 -8.33 9.02
N GLU A 281 11.18 -7.69 8.00
CA GLU A 281 12.30 -8.24 7.24
C GLU A 281 13.54 -8.41 8.13
N LYS A 282 13.80 -7.47 9.04
CA LYS A 282 14.90 -7.54 10.02
C LYS A 282 14.67 -8.66 11.05
N GLU A 283 13.46 -8.80 11.59
CA GLU A 283 13.10 -9.89 12.49
C GLU A 283 13.20 -11.26 11.79
N ARG A 284 12.72 -11.38 10.54
CA ARG A 284 12.88 -12.60 9.74
C ARG A 284 14.34 -12.96 9.49
N ARG A 285 15.25 -11.97 9.39
CA ARG A 285 16.69 -12.20 9.25
C ARG A 285 17.35 -12.60 10.57
N ASN A 286 16.89 -12.07 11.69
CA ASN A 286 17.41 -12.44 13.01
C ASN A 286 16.96 -13.84 13.46
N ASN A 287 15.81 -14.32 12.96
CA ASN A 287 15.26 -15.65 13.26
C ASN A 287 15.71 -16.75 12.27
N ARG A 288 16.63 -16.47 11.36
CA ARG A 288 17.23 -17.42 10.41
C ARG A 288 18.71 -17.58 10.67
#